data_AF-A0A1D1UKU4-F1
#
_entry.id   AF-A0A1D1UKU4-F1
#
_cell.length_a   1.000
_cell.length_b   1.000
_cell.length_c   1.000
_cell.angle_alpha   90.00
_cell.angle_beta   90.00
_cell.angle_gamma   90.00
#
_symmetry.space_group_name_H-M   'P 1'
#
loop_
_entity.id
_entity.type
_entity.pdbx_description
1 polymer ?
#
loop_
_entity_poly.entity_id
_entity_poly.type
_entity_poly.pdbx_seq_one_letter_code
_entity_poly.pdbx_strand_id
1 'polypeptide(L)'
;MSAYSGQGVGSGYATDYSRDPVESVVRFMHSTQIVRSAVLLGGFIFAVMNRKLWFGVDLIATSLFAAAWFLFPQMLLDFQVSRTTLDGVDLQMARMYGAVLLGNAVLQFILTKFTKDPETVHPCLLFHRVITNVVLLIAMIDVQLFSKAWSHEHVTFGMLGAFLWALGSLVHLVRGGYPGGHLQRTGRPINKFLLFDFVLATAIGFTLYGFPRWFLRNFTLIRTLDGVHEHLTRAVGASLFGTGIFAFQAVGFQDDRDKEAHFIQRMVINGALFVSLLYSQFFYYKEWHMVNTWGVQFALILWFIHSYLGYTAEGYQLRYVPRTATGSSRITTSTRETIKDRSLYNRSPGGSILRDREYAGDYDHRDE
;
A
#
# COMPACT_ATOMS: atom_id res chain seq x y z
N MET A 1 32.42 80.42 15.83
CA MET A 1 32.46 81.10 14.52
C MET A 1 33.48 80.41 13.64
N SER A 2 33.03 79.56 12.71
CA SER A 2 33.53 79.51 11.33
C SER A 2 32.68 78.49 10.60
N ALA A 3 31.87 79.00 9.69
CA ALA A 3 30.98 78.24 8.85
C ALA A 3 31.77 77.60 7.71
N TYR A 4 31.55 76.31 7.44
CA TYR A 4 31.89 75.71 6.15
C TYR A 4 30.66 75.03 5.57
N SER A 5 30.01 75.78 4.69
CA SER A 5 29.12 75.30 3.65
C SER A 5 29.92 74.53 2.60
N GLY A 6 29.53 73.29 2.31
CA GLY A 6 30.20 72.45 1.31
C GLY A 6 29.24 71.42 0.72
N GLN A 7 28.52 71.86 -0.31
CA GLN A 7 28.08 71.15 -1.51
C GLN A 7 27.66 69.67 -1.41
N GLY A 8 26.38 69.45 -1.75
CA GLY A 8 25.84 68.13 -2.02
C GLY A 8 26.54 67.43 -3.19
N VAL A 9 26.86 66.17 -2.96
CA VAL A 9 27.12 65.18 -4.00
C VAL A 9 26.02 64.14 -3.87
N GLY A 10 24.98 64.28 -4.69
CA GLY A 10 24.02 63.20 -4.90
C GLY A 10 24.75 62.05 -5.60
N SER A 11 25.26 61.09 -4.84
CA SER A 11 25.72 59.83 -5.43
C SER A 11 24.49 58.99 -5.73
N GLY A 12 23.93 59.20 -6.92
CA GLY A 12 23.02 58.25 -7.55
C GLY A 12 23.76 56.98 -7.89
N TYR A 13 24.13 56.19 -6.88
CA TYR A 13 24.32 54.76 -7.06
C TYR A 13 22.92 54.16 -7.06
N ALA A 14 22.24 54.29 -8.20
CA ALA A 14 21.31 53.25 -8.60
C ALA A 14 22.18 52.00 -8.72
N THR A 15 22.30 51.25 -7.61
CA THR A 15 22.78 49.88 -7.64
C THR A 15 21.79 49.16 -8.53
N ASP A 16 22.16 49.07 -9.80
CA ASP A 16 21.51 48.22 -10.77
C ASP A 16 21.51 46.85 -10.10
N TYR A 17 20.34 46.43 -9.62
CA TYR A 17 20.09 45.10 -9.08
C TYR A 17 20.25 44.16 -10.27
N SER A 18 21.50 43.94 -10.68
CA SER A 18 21.88 42.87 -11.58
C SER A 18 21.39 41.62 -10.89
N ARG A 19 20.23 41.12 -11.35
CA ARG A 19 19.53 39.97 -10.80
C ARG A 19 20.56 38.92 -10.47
N ASP A 20 20.79 38.72 -9.17
CA ASP A 20 21.72 37.71 -8.72
C ASP A 20 21.23 36.38 -9.30
N PRO A 21 22.03 35.69 -10.13
CA PRO A 21 21.63 34.40 -10.69
C PRO A 21 21.16 33.44 -9.60
N VAL A 22 21.70 33.54 -8.38
CA VAL A 22 21.26 32.76 -7.21
C VAL A 22 19.80 33.08 -6.84
N GLU A 23 19.42 34.35 -6.78
CA GLU A 23 18.05 34.74 -6.45
C GLU A 23 17.05 34.26 -7.52
N SER A 24 17.45 34.29 -8.80
CA SER A 24 16.62 33.79 -9.89
C SER A 24 16.38 32.27 -9.79
N VAL A 25 17.41 31.51 -9.41
CA VAL A 25 17.32 30.05 -9.19
C VAL A 25 16.45 29.73 -7.98
N VAL A 26 16.62 30.45 -6.87
CA VAL A 26 15.79 30.27 -5.67
C VAL A 26 14.31 30.52 -5.98
N ARG A 27 13.99 31.60 -6.70
CA ARG A 27 12.61 31.89 -7.13
C ARG A 27 12.05 30.81 -8.05
N PHE A 28 12.87 30.28 -8.97
CA PHE A 28 12.48 29.17 -9.83
C PHE A 28 12.22 27.88 -9.05
N MET A 29 13.09 27.51 -8.11
CA MET A 29 12.89 26.35 -7.26
C MET A 29 11.60 26.50 -6.44
N HIS A 30 11.38 27.65 -5.82
CA HIS A 30 10.15 27.92 -5.06
C HIS A 30 8.89 27.83 -5.93
N SER A 31 8.91 28.38 -7.15
CA SER A 31 7.75 28.30 -8.06
C SER A 31 7.46 26.87 -8.51
N THR A 32 8.49 26.05 -8.77
CA THR A 32 8.27 24.64 -9.12
C THR A 32 7.62 23.84 -7.98
N GLN A 33 7.96 24.11 -6.73
CA GLN A 33 7.36 23.45 -5.57
C GLN A 33 5.89 23.83 -5.37
N ILE A 34 5.56 25.12 -5.55
CA ILE A 34 4.17 25.59 -5.50
C ILE A 34 3.35 24.89 -6.57
N VAL A 35 3.85 24.84 -7.81
CA VAL A 35 3.15 24.20 -8.93
C VAL A 35 2.91 22.71 -8.63
N ARG A 36 3.91 21.97 -8.13
CA ARG A 36 3.77 20.56 -7.77
C ARG A 36 2.72 20.34 -6.68
N SER A 37 2.76 21.14 -5.62
CA SER A 37 1.81 21.06 -4.51
C SER A 37 0.39 21.40 -4.97
N ALA A 38 0.23 22.41 -5.83
CA ALA A 38 -1.05 22.78 -6.43
C ALA A 38 -1.60 21.69 -7.34
N VAL A 39 -0.75 21.03 -8.15
CA VAL A 39 -1.14 19.89 -8.99
C VAL A 39 -1.56 18.70 -8.13
N LEU A 40 -0.82 18.39 -7.06
CA LEU A 40 -1.20 17.34 -6.10
C LEU A 40 -2.56 17.64 -5.46
N LEU A 41 -2.77 18.86 -4.98
CA LEU A 41 -4.01 19.26 -4.34
C LEU A 41 -5.19 19.28 -5.33
N GLY A 42 -5.00 19.82 -6.54
CA GLY A 42 -6.02 19.82 -7.58
C GLY A 42 -6.40 18.41 -8.03
N GLY A 43 -5.39 17.54 -8.22
CA GLY A 43 -5.59 16.12 -8.52
C GLY A 43 -6.34 15.39 -7.39
N PHE A 44 -6.01 15.68 -6.14
CA PHE A 44 -6.71 15.17 -4.97
C PHE A 44 -8.18 15.60 -4.93
N ILE A 45 -8.45 16.91 -5.07
CA ILE A 45 -9.82 17.44 -5.05
C ILE A 45 -10.66 16.76 -6.13
N PHE A 46 -10.12 16.67 -7.36
CA PHE A 46 -10.78 15.98 -8.46
C PHE A 46 -11.04 14.50 -8.14
N ALA A 47 -10.05 13.78 -7.61
CA ALA A 47 -10.17 12.36 -7.30
C ALA A 47 -11.21 12.06 -6.21
N VAL A 48 -11.31 12.90 -5.17
CA VAL A 48 -12.22 12.70 -4.01
C VAL A 48 -13.69 12.95 -4.35
N MET A 49 -14.00 13.59 -5.48
CA MET A 49 -15.38 13.82 -5.91
C MET A 49 -16.13 12.51 -6.19
N ASN A 50 -15.43 11.47 -6.65
CA ASN A 50 -16.07 10.21 -7.05
C ASN A 50 -15.25 9.00 -6.61
N ARG A 51 -15.88 8.05 -5.91
CA ARG A 51 -15.19 6.86 -5.38
C ARG A 51 -14.52 6.00 -6.46
N LYS A 52 -15.16 5.85 -7.63
CA LYS A 52 -14.59 5.08 -8.75
C LYS A 52 -13.36 5.78 -9.31
N LEU A 53 -13.40 7.11 -9.39
CA LEU A 53 -12.27 7.92 -9.80
C LEU A 53 -11.14 7.84 -8.77
N TRP A 54 -11.45 7.95 -7.47
CA TRP A 54 -10.48 7.78 -6.38
C TRP A 54 -9.72 6.46 -6.50
N PHE A 55 -10.42 5.34 -6.65
CA PHE A 55 -9.75 4.04 -6.83
C PHE A 55 -8.88 3.97 -8.09
N GLY A 56 -9.30 4.61 -9.18
CA GLY A 56 -8.50 4.69 -10.41
C GLY A 56 -7.22 5.51 -10.23
N VAL A 57 -7.33 6.69 -9.62
CA VAL A 57 -6.20 7.57 -9.34
C VAL A 57 -5.25 6.93 -8.33
N ASP A 58 -5.77 6.33 -7.25
CA ASP A 58 -4.96 5.64 -6.24
C ASP A 58 -4.20 4.44 -6.84
N LEU A 59 -4.83 3.66 -7.72
CA LEU A 59 -4.16 2.58 -8.44
C LEU A 59 -3.02 3.09 -9.33
N ILE A 60 -3.29 4.12 -10.15
CA ILE A 60 -2.28 4.68 -11.06
C ILE A 60 -1.11 5.26 -10.25
N ALA A 61 -1.40 6.09 -9.25
CA ALA A 61 -0.37 6.69 -8.42
C ALA A 61 0.45 5.64 -7.67
N THR A 62 -0.21 4.67 -7.00
CA THR A 62 0.50 3.59 -6.30
C THR A 62 1.37 2.80 -7.25
N SER A 63 0.90 2.50 -8.47
CA SER A 63 1.69 1.78 -9.47
C SER A 63 2.93 2.58 -9.92
N LEU A 64 2.75 3.88 -10.19
CA LEU A 64 3.85 4.76 -10.59
C LEU A 64 4.88 4.92 -9.47
N PHE A 65 4.44 5.15 -8.24
CA PHE A 65 5.34 5.25 -7.08
C PHE A 65 6.01 3.93 -6.76
N ALA A 66 5.31 2.80 -6.86
CA ALA A 66 5.90 1.48 -6.69
C ALA A 66 7.04 1.26 -7.69
N ALA A 67 6.80 1.53 -8.98
CA ALA A 67 7.81 1.41 -10.01
C ALA A 67 8.98 2.37 -9.79
N ALA A 68 8.71 3.64 -9.45
CA ALA A 68 9.75 4.64 -9.22
C ALA A 68 10.63 4.30 -8.00
N TRP A 69 10.04 3.92 -6.86
CA TRP A 69 10.77 3.51 -5.65
C TRP A 69 11.55 2.21 -5.86
N PHE A 70 11.03 1.28 -6.66
CA PHE A 70 11.68 -0.01 -6.92
C PHE A 70 12.81 0.07 -7.96
N LEU A 71 12.59 0.79 -9.06
CA LEU A 71 13.53 0.84 -10.19
C LEU A 71 14.51 2.02 -10.10
N PHE A 72 14.06 3.16 -9.58
CA PHE A 72 14.82 4.42 -9.56
C PHE A 72 14.90 5.04 -8.15
N PRO A 73 15.24 4.27 -7.08
CA PRO A 73 15.24 4.78 -5.71
C PRO A 73 16.18 5.99 -5.52
N GLN A 74 17.34 5.98 -6.18
CA GLN A 74 18.33 7.06 -6.11
C GLN A 74 17.72 8.41 -6.52
N MET A 75 17.01 8.45 -7.66
CA MET A 75 16.43 9.68 -8.19
C MET A 75 15.37 10.27 -7.24
N LEU A 76 14.56 9.42 -6.61
CA LEU A 76 13.56 9.87 -5.65
C LEU A 76 14.18 10.34 -4.34
N LEU A 77 15.21 9.64 -3.85
CA LEU A 77 15.88 10.01 -2.61
C LEU A 77 16.74 11.27 -2.77
N ASP A 78 17.46 11.44 -3.87
CA ASP A 78 18.20 12.67 -4.16
C ASP A 78 17.29 13.90 -4.22
N PHE A 79 16.01 13.70 -4.55
CA PHE A 79 15.00 14.75 -4.51
C PHE A 79 14.52 15.08 -3.08
N GLN A 80 14.52 14.13 -2.15
CA GLN A 80 13.90 14.29 -0.82
C GLN A 80 14.88 14.39 0.34
N VAL A 81 16.13 13.99 0.13
CA VAL A 81 17.18 13.89 1.15
C VAL A 81 18.13 15.08 1.00
N SER A 82 18.47 15.73 2.10
CA SER A 82 19.38 16.89 2.11
C SER A 82 20.86 16.48 2.08
N ARG A 83 21.15 15.20 2.33
CA ARG A 83 22.49 14.60 2.32
C ARG A 83 23.00 14.41 0.90
N THR A 84 24.31 14.60 0.73
CA THR A 84 25.01 14.51 -0.57
C THR A 84 25.31 13.10 -1.05
N THR A 85 25.34 12.10 -0.16
CA THR A 85 25.69 10.72 -0.52
C THR A 85 24.70 9.72 0.07
N LEU A 86 24.00 8.99 -0.80
CA LEU A 86 23.21 7.81 -0.43
C LEU A 86 24.10 6.57 -0.46
N ASP A 87 23.90 5.67 0.48
CA ASP A 87 24.53 4.35 0.50
C ASP A 87 23.56 3.27 -0.02
N GLY A 88 24.09 2.06 -0.24
CA GLY A 88 23.32 0.93 -0.72
C GLY A 88 22.23 0.45 0.24
N VAL A 89 22.33 0.74 1.55
CA VAL A 89 21.27 0.44 2.51
C VAL A 89 20.07 1.34 2.28
N ASP A 90 20.26 2.65 2.11
CA ASP A 90 19.16 3.56 1.78
C ASP A 90 18.43 3.12 0.51
N LEU A 91 19.21 2.85 -0.53
CA LEU A 91 18.67 2.45 -1.84
C LEU A 91 17.94 1.12 -1.74
N GLN A 92 18.43 0.18 -0.95
CA GLN A 92 17.76 -1.10 -0.77
C GLN A 92 16.46 -0.96 0.05
N MET A 93 16.45 -0.17 1.13
CA MET A 93 15.23 0.07 1.91
C MET A 93 14.15 0.78 1.08
N ALA A 94 14.55 1.72 0.23
CA ALA A 94 13.67 2.35 -0.76
C ALA A 94 13.08 1.33 -1.76
N ARG A 95 13.89 0.39 -2.27
CA ARG A 95 13.36 -0.70 -3.13
C ARG A 95 12.40 -1.62 -2.38
N MET A 96 12.69 -1.93 -1.11
CA MET A 96 11.78 -2.73 -0.29
C MET A 96 10.43 -2.03 -0.11
N TYR A 97 10.42 -0.72 0.10
CA TYR A 97 9.19 0.07 0.15
C TYR A 97 8.44 0.01 -1.19
N GLY A 98 9.14 0.20 -2.31
CA GLY A 98 8.58 0.05 -3.66
C GLY A 98 7.99 -1.33 -3.93
N ALA A 99 8.61 -2.41 -3.44
CA ALA A 99 8.11 -3.77 -3.56
C ALA A 99 6.76 -3.97 -2.83
N VAL A 100 6.62 -3.40 -1.63
CA VAL A 100 5.35 -3.45 -0.88
C VAL A 100 4.26 -2.65 -1.60
N LEU A 101 4.60 -1.46 -2.11
CA LEU A 101 3.67 -0.68 -2.93
C LEU A 101 3.24 -1.39 -4.22
N LEU A 102 4.15 -2.13 -4.87
CA LEU A 102 3.84 -2.91 -6.07
C LEU A 102 2.79 -3.99 -5.77
N GLY A 103 2.96 -4.71 -4.65
CA GLY A 103 1.95 -5.65 -4.18
C GLY A 103 0.60 -4.96 -3.92
N ASN A 104 0.61 -3.81 -3.26
CA ASN A 104 -0.61 -3.04 -2.99
C ASN A 104 -1.32 -2.59 -4.28
N ALA A 105 -0.57 -2.20 -5.31
CA ALA A 105 -1.13 -1.88 -6.62
C ALA A 105 -1.81 -3.10 -7.27
N VAL A 106 -1.17 -4.27 -7.23
CA VAL A 106 -1.75 -5.52 -7.75
C VAL A 106 -3.02 -5.90 -6.99
N LEU A 107 -2.98 -5.86 -5.65
CA LEU A 107 -4.15 -6.11 -4.80
C LEU A 107 -5.32 -5.22 -5.22
N GLN A 108 -5.05 -3.91 -5.29
CA GLN A 108 -6.07 -2.92 -5.61
C GLN A 108 -6.62 -3.11 -7.01
N PHE A 109 -5.77 -3.40 -8.02
CA PHE A 109 -6.23 -3.70 -9.36
C PHE A 109 -7.19 -4.89 -9.37
N ILE A 110 -6.82 -6.00 -8.73
CA ILE A 110 -7.63 -7.22 -8.70
C ILE A 110 -8.96 -6.94 -8.00
N LEU A 111 -8.92 -6.39 -6.79
CA LEU A 111 -10.09 -6.20 -5.95
C LEU A 111 -11.03 -5.11 -6.46
N THR A 112 -10.54 -4.03 -7.07
CA THR A 112 -11.43 -3.00 -7.63
C THR A 112 -12.08 -3.42 -8.95
N LYS A 113 -11.49 -4.39 -9.67
CA LYS A 113 -12.00 -4.84 -10.98
C LYS A 113 -12.82 -6.11 -10.92
N PHE A 114 -12.47 -7.05 -10.05
CA PHE A 114 -13.00 -8.41 -10.09
C PHE A 114 -13.78 -8.83 -8.84
N THR A 115 -13.84 -8.00 -7.79
CA THR A 115 -14.64 -8.32 -6.61
C THR A 115 -16.12 -8.39 -6.95
N LYS A 116 -16.81 -9.34 -6.31
CA LYS A 116 -18.27 -9.43 -6.31
C LYS A 116 -18.91 -8.89 -5.01
N ASP A 117 -18.07 -8.50 -4.05
CA ASP A 117 -18.45 -7.97 -2.74
C ASP A 117 -17.81 -6.57 -2.54
N PRO A 118 -18.16 -5.59 -3.38
CA PRO A 118 -17.59 -4.24 -3.29
C PRO A 118 -17.99 -3.52 -1.99
N GLU A 119 -19.09 -3.93 -1.36
CA GLU A 119 -19.58 -3.35 -0.10
C GLU A 119 -18.66 -3.65 1.07
N THR A 120 -18.04 -4.84 1.12
CA THR A 120 -17.08 -5.20 2.16
C THR A 120 -15.64 -4.90 1.74
N VAL A 121 -15.28 -5.25 0.51
CA VAL A 121 -13.88 -5.21 0.04
C VAL A 121 -13.37 -3.77 -0.09
N HIS A 122 -14.16 -2.88 -0.68
CA HIS A 122 -13.71 -1.51 -0.92
C HIS A 122 -13.48 -0.72 0.39
N PRO A 123 -14.34 -0.79 1.41
CA PRO A 123 -14.01 -0.19 2.70
C PRO A 123 -12.76 -0.76 3.37
N CYS A 124 -12.51 -2.07 3.28
CA CYS A 124 -11.27 -2.66 3.81
C CYS A 124 -10.02 -2.12 3.08
N LEU A 125 -10.07 -1.96 1.76
CA LEU A 125 -9.00 -1.29 1.00
C LEU A 125 -8.76 0.14 1.49
N LEU A 126 -9.83 0.93 1.65
CA LEU A 126 -9.73 2.32 2.14
C LEU A 126 -9.20 2.38 3.57
N PHE A 127 -9.67 1.51 4.46
CA PHE A 127 -9.23 1.45 5.85
C PHE A 127 -7.75 1.11 5.96
N HIS A 128 -7.29 0.08 5.24
CA HIS A 128 -5.87 -0.23 5.12
C HIS A 128 -5.06 0.98 4.65
N ARG A 129 -5.51 1.71 3.63
CA ARG A 129 -4.84 2.94 3.16
C ARG A 129 -4.76 4.01 4.23
N VAL A 130 -5.82 4.22 5.01
CA VAL A 130 -5.82 5.17 6.13
C VAL A 130 -4.77 4.77 7.16
N ILE A 131 -4.78 3.52 7.63
CA ILE A 131 -3.84 3.03 8.65
C ILE A 131 -2.39 3.16 8.17
N THR A 132 -2.08 2.67 6.97
CA THR A 132 -0.72 2.71 6.42
C THR A 132 -0.20 4.14 6.31
N ASN A 133 -0.99 5.06 5.74
CA ASN A 133 -0.56 6.43 5.55
C ASN A 133 -0.46 7.21 6.86
N VAL A 134 -1.36 6.97 7.83
CA VAL A 134 -1.27 7.61 9.16
C VAL A 134 -0.01 7.16 9.90
N VAL A 135 0.29 5.85 9.91
CA VAL A 135 1.51 5.33 10.54
C VAL A 135 2.75 5.86 9.82
N LEU A 136 2.75 5.93 8.48
CA LEU A 136 3.83 6.53 7.71
C LEU A 136 4.02 8.02 8.04
N LEU A 137 2.94 8.80 8.13
CA LEU A 137 2.97 10.22 8.49
C LEU A 137 3.59 10.45 9.86
N ILE A 138 3.29 9.60 10.84
CA ILE A 138 3.91 9.68 12.17
C ILE A 138 5.44 9.53 12.03
N ALA A 139 5.92 8.56 11.26
CA ALA A 139 7.35 8.38 11.00
C ALA A 139 7.98 9.52 10.18
N MET A 140 7.22 10.17 9.29
CA MET A 140 7.68 11.35 8.55
C MET A 140 7.79 12.58 9.45
N ILE A 141 6.82 12.79 10.34
CA ILE A 141 6.84 13.87 11.33
C ILE A 141 8.02 13.68 12.29
N ASP A 142 8.17 12.48 12.84
CA ASP A 142 9.28 12.11 13.73
C ASP A 142 10.63 12.45 13.09
N VAL A 143 10.88 11.98 11.86
CA VAL A 143 12.18 12.22 11.22
C VAL A 143 12.40 13.70 10.89
N GLN A 144 11.36 14.45 10.53
CA GLN A 144 11.50 15.89 10.26
C GLN A 144 11.77 16.72 11.53
N LEU A 145 11.27 16.28 12.68
CA LEU A 145 11.51 16.96 13.95
C LEU A 145 12.89 16.64 14.53
N PHE A 146 13.37 15.40 14.36
CA PHE A 146 14.56 14.91 15.05
C PHE A 146 15.78 14.67 14.15
N SER A 147 15.65 14.77 12.84
CA SER A 147 16.75 14.62 11.89
C SER A 147 16.78 15.74 10.85
N LYS A 148 17.98 16.24 10.54
CA LYS A 148 18.20 17.22 9.47
C LYS A 148 18.45 16.57 8.10
N ALA A 149 18.33 15.24 8.02
CA ALA A 149 18.68 14.48 6.82
C ALA A 149 17.65 14.57 5.68
N TRP A 150 16.44 15.07 5.97
CA TRP A 150 15.38 15.23 4.99
C TRP A 150 15.21 16.69 4.60
N SER A 151 14.92 16.94 3.34
CA SER A 151 14.77 18.28 2.79
C SER A 151 13.33 18.78 2.91
N HIS A 152 13.09 20.01 2.43
CA HIS A 152 11.75 20.59 2.39
C HIS A 152 10.83 19.83 1.41
N GLU A 153 11.39 19.25 0.35
CA GLU A 153 10.70 18.40 -0.62
C GLU A 153 10.03 17.20 0.02
N HIS A 154 10.64 16.63 1.06
CA HIS A 154 10.03 15.54 1.81
C HIS A 154 8.74 16.00 2.51
N VAL A 155 8.67 17.25 2.98
CA VAL A 155 7.44 17.83 3.55
C VAL A 155 6.41 18.11 2.46
N THR A 156 6.77 18.88 1.45
CA THR A 156 5.81 19.40 0.45
C THR A 156 5.29 18.34 -0.49
N PHE A 157 6.06 17.27 -0.74
CA PHE A 157 5.66 16.19 -1.63
C PHE A 157 5.36 14.91 -0.87
N GLY A 158 6.29 14.44 -0.03
CA GLY A 158 6.15 13.18 0.70
C GLY A 158 5.02 13.22 1.73
N MET A 159 5.12 14.12 2.70
CA MET A 159 4.13 14.24 3.78
C MET A 159 2.78 14.73 3.27
N LEU A 160 2.76 15.74 2.40
CA LEU A 160 1.49 16.19 1.80
C LEU A 160 0.81 15.06 1.02
N GLY A 161 1.56 14.28 0.23
CA GLY A 161 1.03 13.12 -0.47
C GLY A 161 0.44 12.09 0.48
N ALA A 162 1.19 11.65 1.49
CA ALA A 162 0.69 10.68 2.47
C ALA A 162 -0.56 11.21 3.22
N PHE A 163 -0.59 12.49 3.56
CA PHE A 163 -1.74 13.15 4.19
C PHE A 163 -2.97 13.15 3.29
N LEU A 164 -2.84 13.59 2.04
CA LEU A 164 -3.94 13.60 1.09
C LEU A 164 -4.46 12.19 0.81
N TRP A 165 -3.58 11.18 0.69
CA TRP A 165 -4.00 9.79 0.50
C TRP A 165 -4.74 9.21 1.71
N ALA A 166 -4.29 9.51 2.93
CA ALA A 166 -5.02 9.15 4.15
C ALA A 166 -6.39 9.83 4.18
N LEU A 167 -6.43 11.14 3.95
CA LEU A 167 -7.65 11.94 4.04
C LEU A 167 -8.69 11.53 3.00
N GLY A 168 -8.29 11.35 1.74
CA GLY A 168 -9.22 10.93 0.68
C GLY A 168 -9.78 9.52 0.93
N SER A 169 -8.94 8.61 1.42
CA SER A 169 -9.39 7.27 1.81
C SER A 169 -10.38 7.34 2.97
N LEU A 170 -10.11 8.18 3.97
CA LEU A 170 -11.00 8.40 5.11
C LEU A 170 -12.33 9.01 4.70
N VAL A 171 -12.33 10.02 3.82
CA VAL A 171 -13.56 10.65 3.30
C VAL A 171 -14.45 9.62 2.61
N HIS A 172 -13.88 8.76 1.76
CA HIS A 172 -14.65 7.71 1.10
C HIS A 172 -15.09 6.60 2.06
N LEU A 173 -14.30 6.31 3.10
CA LEU A 173 -14.67 5.35 4.13
C LEU A 173 -15.89 5.85 4.94
N VAL A 174 -15.87 7.12 5.37
CA VAL A 174 -16.96 7.76 6.11
C VAL A 174 -18.22 7.88 5.26
N ARG A 175 -18.10 8.33 4.00
CA ARG A 175 -19.23 8.45 3.07
C ARG A 175 -19.87 7.10 2.71
N GLY A 176 -19.06 6.04 2.66
CA GLY A 176 -19.52 4.72 2.25
C GLY A 176 -20.27 3.96 3.34
N GLY A 177 -20.07 4.33 4.61
CA GLY A 177 -20.51 3.53 5.77
C GLY A 177 -19.75 2.21 5.84
N TYR A 178 -18.91 2.01 6.85
CA TYR A 178 -18.22 0.72 7.02
C TYR A 178 -19.09 -0.23 7.86
N PRO A 179 -19.62 -1.33 7.31
CA PRO A 179 -20.45 -2.25 8.08
C PRO A 179 -19.65 -3.16 9.05
N GLY A 180 -18.33 -2.97 9.19
CA GLY A 180 -17.50 -3.81 10.06
C GLY A 180 -17.09 -5.16 9.46
N GLY A 181 -17.39 -5.39 8.18
CA GLY A 181 -17.18 -6.67 7.51
C GLY A 181 -18.17 -7.74 7.94
N HIS A 182 -18.12 -8.92 7.29
CA HIS A 182 -18.97 -10.05 7.68
C HIS A 182 -18.31 -10.89 8.77
N LEU A 183 -19.16 -11.55 9.59
CA LEU A 183 -18.72 -12.57 10.52
C LEU A 183 -17.93 -13.66 9.77
N GLN A 184 -16.76 -14.00 10.31
CA GLN A 184 -15.91 -15.03 9.75
C GLN A 184 -16.67 -16.36 9.62
N ARG A 185 -16.74 -16.90 8.40
CA ARG A 185 -17.21 -18.27 8.19
C ARG A 185 -16.21 -19.25 8.79
N THR A 186 -16.61 -19.92 9.86
CA THR A 186 -15.79 -20.92 10.58
C THR A 186 -15.46 -22.12 9.68
N GLY A 187 -14.29 -22.72 9.87
CA GLY A 187 -13.91 -23.99 9.23
C GLY A 187 -13.28 -23.89 7.84
N ARG A 188 -13.16 -22.70 7.23
CA ARG A 188 -12.47 -22.55 5.94
C ARG A 188 -10.94 -22.60 6.09
N PRO A 189 -10.21 -23.48 5.37
CA PRO A 189 -8.76 -23.56 5.44
C PRO A 189 -8.06 -22.23 5.09
N ILE A 190 -8.54 -21.51 4.07
CA ILE A 190 -7.96 -20.23 3.62
C ILE A 190 -7.88 -19.19 4.74
N ASN A 191 -8.85 -19.18 5.65
CA ASN A 191 -8.88 -18.25 6.77
C ASN A 191 -7.71 -18.48 7.74
N LYS A 192 -7.24 -19.73 7.90
CA LYS A 192 -6.06 -20.03 8.74
C LYS A 192 -4.78 -19.43 8.14
N PHE A 193 -4.63 -19.52 6.83
CA PHE A 193 -3.49 -18.92 6.12
C PHE A 193 -3.51 -17.39 6.20
N LEU A 194 -4.70 -16.77 6.09
CA LEU A 194 -4.86 -15.33 6.26
C LEU A 194 -4.53 -14.86 7.68
N LEU A 195 -4.99 -15.59 8.71
CA LEU A 195 -4.69 -15.25 10.10
C LEU A 195 -3.20 -15.41 10.43
N PHE A 196 -2.54 -16.44 9.90
CA PHE A 196 -1.09 -16.58 10.02
C PHE A 196 -0.35 -15.45 9.31
N ASP A 197 -0.78 -15.08 8.09
CA ASP A 197 -0.19 -13.96 7.34
C ASP A 197 -0.39 -12.63 8.08
N PHE A 198 -1.55 -12.41 8.69
CA PHE A 198 -1.81 -11.26 9.56
C PHE A 198 -0.80 -11.18 10.69
N VAL A 199 -0.62 -12.25 11.46
CA VAL A 199 0.33 -12.27 12.59
C VAL A 199 1.76 -12.02 12.09
N LEU A 200 2.18 -12.69 11.04
CA LEU A 200 3.53 -12.58 10.48
C LEU A 200 3.80 -11.17 9.93
N ALA A 201 2.92 -10.64 9.08
CA ALA A 201 3.06 -9.32 8.47
C ALA A 201 3.04 -8.21 9.53
N THR A 202 2.16 -8.32 10.52
CA THR A 202 2.04 -7.35 11.60
C THR A 202 3.27 -7.37 12.50
N ALA A 203 3.78 -8.55 12.86
CA ALA A 203 4.98 -8.68 13.69
C ALA A 203 6.23 -8.11 12.98
N ILE A 204 6.41 -8.43 11.69
CA ILE A 204 7.52 -7.88 10.89
C ILE A 204 7.35 -6.36 10.73
N GLY A 205 6.16 -5.91 10.35
CA GLY A 205 5.85 -4.49 10.17
C GLY A 205 6.10 -3.68 11.44
N PHE A 206 5.64 -4.19 12.58
CA PHE A 206 5.88 -3.61 13.90
C PHE A 206 7.36 -3.58 14.26
N THR A 207 8.11 -4.66 13.96
CA THR A 207 9.56 -4.72 14.25
C THR A 207 10.33 -3.67 13.46
N LEU A 208 10.07 -3.56 12.16
CA LEU A 208 10.73 -2.57 11.30
C LEU A 208 10.33 -1.13 11.67
N TYR A 209 9.08 -0.91 12.06
CA TYR A 209 8.58 0.40 12.45
C TYR A 209 9.08 0.84 13.85
N GLY A 210 8.93 -0.03 14.84
CA GLY A 210 9.25 0.27 16.24
C GLY A 210 10.75 0.22 16.55
N PHE A 211 11.50 -0.66 15.87
CA PHE A 211 12.90 -0.93 16.19
C PHE A 211 13.84 -0.87 14.97
N PRO A 212 13.80 0.20 14.14
CA PRO A 212 14.56 0.25 12.89
C PRO A 212 16.07 0.16 13.11
N ARG A 213 16.61 0.85 14.14
CA ARG A 213 18.05 0.77 14.47
C ARG A 213 18.49 -0.62 14.88
N TRP A 214 17.69 -1.30 15.70
CA TRP A 214 18.00 -2.67 16.12
C TRP A 214 18.01 -3.59 14.90
N PHE A 215 17.00 -3.49 14.04
CA PHE A 215 16.94 -4.25 12.81
C PHE A 215 18.19 -3.99 11.95
N LEU A 216 18.42 -2.74 11.57
CA LEU A 216 19.54 -2.37 10.69
C LEU A 216 20.90 -2.82 11.25
N ARG A 217 21.18 -2.64 12.54
CA ARG A 217 22.44 -3.10 13.16
C ARG A 217 22.66 -4.61 13.07
N ASN A 218 21.60 -5.41 13.00
CA ASN A 218 21.73 -6.85 12.83
C ASN A 218 21.92 -7.23 11.36
N PHE A 219 21.41 -6.46 10.41
CA PHE A 219 21.42 -6.84 8.99
C PHE A 219 22.44 -6.09 8.13
N THR A 220 23.00 -4.98 8.60
CA THR A 220 23.93 -4.14 7.84
C THR A 220 25.28 -4.00 8.54
N LEU A 221 26.32 -3.78 7.74
CA LEU A 221 27.70 -3.55 8.16
C LEU A 221 28.01 -2.04 8.32
N ILE A 222 27.05 -1.17 8.01
CA ILE A 222 27.21 0.28 8.11
C ILE A 222 27.34 0.68 9.58
N ARG A 223 28.41 1.41 9.90
CA ARG A 223 28.71 1.82 11.29
C ARG A 223 27.81 2.95 11.77
N THR A 224 27.40 3.83 10.86
CA THR A 224 26.66 5.05 11.17
C THR A 224 25.28 4.99 10.54
N LEU A 225 24.26 4.70 11.36
CA LEU A 225 22.87 4.79 10.95
C LEU A 225 22.36 6.21 11.22
N ASP A 226 21.82 6.85 10.20
CA ASP A 226 21.23 8.19 10.28
C ASP A 226 19.69 8.15 10.18
N GLY A 227 19.07 9.33 10.18
CA GLY A 227 17.62 9.44 10.08
C GLY A 227 17.02 8.97 8.75
N VAL A 228 17.80 8.90 7.65
CA VAL A 228 17.29 8.39 6.36
C VAL A 228 17.08 6.89 6.46
N HIS A 229 18.09 6.17 6.96
CA HIS A 229 18.03 4.74 7.21
C HIS A 229 16.84 4.35 8.07
N GLU A 230 16.69 5.04 9.21
CA GLU A 230 15.60 4.77 10.15
C GLU A 230 14.24 5.03 9.53
N HIS A 231 14.08 6.18 8.86
CA HIS A 231 12.80 6.55 8.26
C HIS A 231 12.38 5.58 7.15
N LEU A 232 13.27 5.23 6.24
CA LEU A 232 12.97 4.26 5.18
C LEU A 232 12.61 2.89 5.76
N THR A 233 13.28 2.47 6.83
CA THR A 233 12.94 1.23 7.55
C THR A 233 11.55 1.32 8.16
N ARG A 234 11.19 2.46 8.79
CA ARG A 234 9.85 2.71 9.30
C ARG A 234 8.80 2.71 8.18
N ALA A 235 9.11 3.27 7.01
CA ALA A 235 8.18 3.30 5.88
C ALA A 235 7.84 1.90 5.36
N VAL A 236 8.85 1.01 5.26
CA VAL A 236 8.63 -0.41 4.95
C VAL A 236 7.78 -1.06 6.04
N GLY A 237 8.10 -0.81 7.31
CA GLY A 237 7.36 -1.34 8.46
C GLY A 237 5.89 -0.92 8.49
N ALA A 238 5.61 0.37 8.28
CA ALA A 238 4.27 0.93 8.21
C ALA A 238 3.43 0.27 7.10
N SER A 239 4.05 0.06 5.93
CA SER A 239 3.37 -0.57 4.79
C SER A 239 3.07 -2.04 5.04
N LEU A 240 4.04 -2.80 5.56
CA LEU A 240 3.84 -4.21 5.90
C LEU A 240 2.79 -4.38 7.00
N PHE A 241 2.82 -3.53 8.03
CA PHE A 241 1.83 -3.51 9.10
C PHE A 241 0.42 -3.34 8.53
N GLY A 242 0.23 -2.35 7.64
CA GLY A 242 -1.03 -2.16 6.94
C GLY A 242 -1.51 -3.38 6.16
N THR A 243 -0.62 -4.02 5.39
CA THR A 243 -0.99 -5.26 4.68
C THR A 243 -1.38 -6.40 5.62
N GLY A 244 -0.83 -6.44 6.84
CA GLY A 244 -1.25 -7.38 7.88
C GLY A 244 -2.68 -7.11 8.34
N ILE A 245 -3.02 -5.85 8.64
CA ILE A 245 -4.40 -5.46 8.99
C ILE A 245 -5.38 -5.84 7.86
N PHE A 246 -4.99 -5.63 6.60
CA PHE A 246 -5.81 -6.06 5.47
C PHE A 246 -6.02 -7.58 5.44
N ALA A 247 -4.97 -8.38 5.71
CA ALA A 247 -5.09 -9.84 5.80
C ALA A 247 -6.10 -10.29 6.86
N PHE A 248 -6.12 -9.61 8.02
CA PHE A 248 -7.12 -9.86 9.07
C PHE A 248 -8.54 -9.54 8.60
N GLN A 249 -8.73 -8.40 7.93
CA GLN A 249 -10.04 -8.02 7.38
C GLN A 249 -10.52 -8.96 6.26
N ALA A 250 -9.60 -9.45 5.43
CA ALA A 250 -9.89 -10.35 4.31
C ALA A 250 -10.54 -11.67 4.76
N VAL A 251 -10.34 -12.09 6.02
CA VAL A 251 -11.01 -13.25 6.61
C VAL A 251 -12.55 -13.13 6.54
N GLY A 252 -13.06 -11.90 6.63
CA GLY A 252 -14.48 -11.56 6.54
C GLY A 252 -15.04 -11.44 5.11
N PHE A 253 -14.23 -11.59 4.06
CA PHE A 253 -14.72 -11.52 2.67
C PHE A 253 -15.63 -12.70 2.33
N GLN A 254 -16.70 -12.42 1.56
CA GLN A 254 -17.65 -13.46 1.15
C GLN A 254 -17.13 -14.35 0.03
N ASP A 255 -16.47 -13.75 -0.98
CA ASP A 255 -15.89 -14.45 -2.13
C ASP A 255 -14.46 -14.90 -1.80
N ASP A 256 -14.19 -16.19 -1.99
CA ASP A 256 -12.85 -16.74 -1.79
C ASP A 256 -11.85 -16.19 -2.81
N ARG A 257 -12.30 -15.71 -3.98
CA ARG A 257 -11.43 -15.02 -4.95
C ARG A 257 -10.85 -13.71 -4.42
N ASP A 258 -11.60 -13.00 -3.59
CA ASP A 258 -11.11 -11.76 -2.97
C ASP A 258 -10.05 -12.06 -1.90
N LYS A 259 -10.14 -13.23 -1.25
CA LYS A 259 -9.11 -13.75 -0.34
C LYS A 259 -7.87 -14.24 -1.09
N GLU A 260 -8.08 -14.96 -2.19
CA GLU A 260 -7.03 -15.39 -3.11
C GLU A 260 -6.20 -14.19 -3.61
N ALA A 261 -6.84 -13.04 -3.86
CA ALA A 261 -6.18 -11.80 -4.28
C ALA A 261 -5.12 -11.29 -3.28
N HIS A 262 -5.37 -11.44 -1.97
CA HIS A 262 -4.39 -11.10 -0.92
C HIS A 262 -3.13 -11.98 -1.01
N PHE A 263 -3.30 -13.27 -1.30
CA PHE A 263 -2.14 -14.14 -1.48
C PHE A 263 -1.36 -13.84 -2.76
N ILE A 264 -2.03 -13.42 -3.83
CA ILE A 264 -1.37 -12.92 -5.04
C ILE A 264 -0.53 -11.68 -4.72
N GLN A 265 -1.10 -10.72 -3.99
CA GLN A 265 -0.34 -9.58 -3.48
C GLN A 265 0.89 -10.03 -2.70
N ARG A 266 0.74 -10.96 -1.76
CA ARG A 266 1.85 -11.40 -0.92
C ARG A 266 2.95 -12.10 -1.72
N MET A 267 2.59 -12.91 -2.72
CA MET A 267 3.54 -13.50 -3.66
C MET A 267 4.31 -12.43 -4.44
N VAL A 268 3.63 -11.38 -4.93
CA VAL A 268 4.28 -10.24 -5.61
C VAL A 268 5.25 -9.50 -4.70
N ILE A 269 4.83 -9.19 -3.45
CA ILE A 269 5.69 -8.53 -2.46
C ILE A 269 6.93 -9.37 -2.19
N ASN A 270 6.76 -10.65 -1.84
CA ASN A 270 7.87 -11.52 -1.47
C ASN A 270 8.81 -11.79 -2.66
N GLY A 271 8.27 -11.95 -3.88
CA GLY A 271 9.07 -12.08 -5.10
C GLY A 271 9.89 -10.83 -5.39
N ALA A 272 9.29 -9.64 -5.32
CA ALA A 272 9.98 -8.37 -5.54
C ALA A 272 11.03 -8.07 -4.45
N LEU A 273 10.73 -8.38 -3.18
CA LEU A 273 11.69 -8.29 -2.08
C LEU A 273 12.87 -9.25 -2.28
N PHE A 274 12.61 -10.48 -2.71
CA PHE A 274 13.66 -11.45 -3.01
C PHE A 274 14.59 -10.95 -4.13
N VAL A 275 14.03 -10.44 -5.24
CA VAL A 275 14.81 -9.88 -6.35
C VAL A 275 15.62 -8.66 -5.90
N SER A 276 15.05 -7.75 -5.10
CA SER A 276 15.79 -6.58 -4.62
C SER A 276 16.92 -6.96 -3.65
N LEU A 277 16.72 -7.95 -2.78
CA LEU A 277 17.78 -8.45 -1.90
C LEU A 277 18.91 -9.13 -2.67
N LEU A 278 18.61 -9.89 -3.72
CA LEU A 278 19.64 -10.44 -4.62
C LEU A 278 20.42 -9.32 -5.31
N TYR A 279 19.72 -8.29 -5.79
CA TYR A 279 20.36 -7.11 -6.37
C TYR A 279 21.30 -6.44 -5.34
N SER A 280 20.84 -6.23 -4.11
CA SER A 280 21.65 -5.63 -3.04
C SER A 280 22.88 -6.48 -2.69
N GLN A 281 22.73 -7.80 -2.65
CA GLN A 281 23.85 -8.71 -2.44
C GLN A 281 24.88 -8.70 -3.57
N PHE A 282 24.49 -8.32 -4.79
CA PHE A 282 25.43 -8.23 -5.90
C PHE A 282 26.15 -6.86 -5.91
N PHE A 283 25.40 -5.77 -5.74
CA PHE A 283 25.92 -4.41 -5.90
C PHE A 283 26.38 -3.74 -4.60
N TYR A 284 25.80 -4.09 -3.45
CA TYR A 284 26.03 -3.46 -2.15
C TYR A 284 26.53 -4.47 -1.09
N TYR A 285 27.16 -5.56 -1.53
CA TYR A 285 27.56 -6.67 -0.68
C TYR A 285 28.44 -6.31 0.53
N LYS A 286 29.18 -5.20 0.45
CA LYS A 286 30.06 -4.70 1.52
C LYS A 286 29.29 -4.03 2.66
N GLU A 287 28.02 -3.68 2.44
CA GLU A 287 27.19 -2.95 3.39
C GLU A 287 26.20 -3.86 4.13
N TRP A 288 26.08 -5.12 3.71
CA TRP A 288 25.10 -6.07 4.26
C TRP A 288 25.77 -7.28 4.91
N HIS A 289 25.23 -7.72 6.05
CA HIS A 289 25.64 -8.96 6.69
C HIS A 289 25.17 -10.17 5.87
N MET A 290 26.06 -10.77 5.08
CA MET A 290 25.74 -11.87 4.18
C MET A 290 24.90 -12.98 4.81
N VAL A 291 25.32 -13.50 5.97
CA VAL A 291 24.63 -14.60 6.68
C VAL A 291 23.18 -14.21 7.02
N ASN A 292 23.00 -13.01 7.56
CA ASN A 292 21.69 -12.54 7.98
C ASN A 292 20.80 -12.23 6.77
N THR A 293 21.36 -11.69 5.68
CA THR A 293 20.66 -11.46 4.42
C THR A 293 20.17 -12.77 3.78
N TRP A 294 20.98 -13.83 3.81
CA TRP A 294 20.54 -15.16 3.36
C TRP A 294 19.42 -15.73 4.23
N GLY A 295 19.48 -15.51 5.55
CA GLY A 295 18.38 -15.85 6.46
C GLY A 295 17.07 -15.14 6.09
N VAL A 296 17.13 -13.85 5.75
CA VAL A 296 15.95 -13.09 5.26
C VAL A 296 15.43 -13.65 3.94
N GLN A 297 16.31 -13.96 2.98
CA GLN A 297 15.86 -14.56 1.72
C GLN A 297 15.17 -15.90 1.92
N PHE A 298 15.71 -16.77 2.78
CA PHE A 298 15.07 -18.03 3.12
C PHE A 298 13.68 -17.80 3.75
N ALA A 299 13.56 -16.85 4.69
CA ALA A 299 12.27 -16.49 5.27
C ALA A 299 11.27 -15.97 4.23
N LEU A 300 11.71 -15.15 3.26
CA LEU A 300 10.87 -14.68 2.16
C LEU A 300 10.39 -15.81 1.25
N ILE A 301 11.24 -16.81 0.98
CA ILE A 301 10.85 -18.00 0.22
C ILE A 301 9.78 -18.78 0.98
N LEU A 302 9.95 -19.02 2.28
CA LEU A 302 8.94 -19.68 3.11
C LEU A 302 7.62 -18.90 3.13
N TRP A 303 7.69 -17.57 3.20
CA TRP A 303 6.49 -16.73 3.17
C TRP A 303 5.82 -16.72 1.79
N PHE A 304 6.59 -16.79 0.71
CA PHE A 304 6.07 -16.99 -0.64
C PHE A 304 5.34 -18.33 -0.76
N ILE A 305 5.95 -19.42 -0.27
CA ILE A 305 5.34 -20.77 -0.26
C ILE A 305 4.06 -20.77 0.58
N HIS A 306 4.07 -20.16 1.77
CA HIS A 306 2.86 -19.98 2.60
C HIS A 306 1.74 -19.29 1.82
N SER A 307 2.08 -18.25 1.06
CA SER A 307 1.11 -17.50 0.26
C SER A 307 0.54 -18.34 -0.87
N TYR A 308 1.39 -19.11 -1.57
CA TYR A 308 0.97 -20.04 -2.61
C TYR A 308 0.06 -21.15 -2.08
N LEU A 309 0.39 -21.72 -0.92
CA LEU A 309 -0.46 -22.72 -0.25
C LEU A 309 -1.80 -22.11 0.18
N GLY A 310 -1.81 -20.89 0.70
CA GLY A 310 -3.03 -20.15 1.01
C GLY A 310 -3.92 -19.91 -0.21
N TYR A 311 -3.32 -19.52 -1.34
CA TYR A 311 -3.99 -19.33 -2.63
C TYR A 311 -4.65 -20.63 -3.14
N THR A 312 -4.02 -21.79 -2.92
CA THR A 312 -4.52 -23.10 -3.40
C THR A 312 -5.43 -23.82 -2.40
N ALA A 313 -5.58 -23.31 -1.18
CA ALA A 313 -6.24 -24.01 -0.07
C ALA A 313 -7.72 -24.36 -0.31
N GLU A 314 -8.46 -23.58 -1.09
CA GLU A 314 -9.89 -23.84 -1.38
C GLU A 314 -10.11 -24.84 -2.54
N GLY A 315 -9.10 -25.11 -3.36
CA GLY A 315 -9.20 -26.06 -4.48
C GLY A 315 -9.46 -27.51 -4.04
N TYR A 316 -9.23 -27.84 -2.77
CA TYR A 316 -9.22 -29.20 -2.22
C TYR A 316 -10.31 -29.44 -1.16
N GLN A 317 -11.48 -28.80 -1.28
CA GLN A 317 -12.59 -29.14 -0.38
C GLN A 317 -13.16 -30.53 -0.68
N LEU A 318 -12.78 -31.51 0.15
CA LEU A 318 -13.45 -32.80 0.26
C LEU A 318 -14.90 -32.57 0.70
N ARG A 319 -15.85 -32.59 -0.24
CA ARG A 319 -17.27 -32.51 0.12
C ARG A 319 -17.67 -33.85 0.71
N TYR A 320 -17.86 -33.88 2.03
CA TYR A 320 -18.51 -35.01 2.68
C TYR A 320 -19.98 -34.99 2.22
N VAL A 321 -20.34 -35.91 1.32
CA VAL A 321 -21.74 -36.12 0.96
C VAL A 321 -22.37 -36.87 2.12
N PRO A 322 -23.35 -36.28 2.84
CA PRO A 322 -24.00 -36.96 3.95
C PRO A 322 -24.56 -38.29 3.45
N ARG A 323 -24.40 -39.33 4.27
CA ARG A 323 -24.88 -40.69 4.00
C ARG A 323 -26.37 -40.61 3.65
N THR A 324 -26.72 -40.85 2.38
CA THR A 324 -28.13 -41.08 2.02
C THR A 324 -28.61 -42.34 2.74
N ALA A 325 -29.92 -42.44 2.98
CA ALA A 325 -30.56 -43.54 3.73
C ALA A 325 -30.22 -44.97 3.22
N THR A 326 -29.58 -45.08 2.06
CA THR A 326 -29.13 -46.32 1.40
C THR A 326 -27.72 -46.81 1.80
N GLY A 327 -27.05 -46.20 2.79
CA GLY A 327 -26.04 -46.90 3.59
C GLY A 327 -24.56 -46.83 3.17
N SER A 328 -24.20 -46.28 2.00
CA SER A 328 -22.77 -46.08 1.65
C SER A 328 -22.34 -44.61 1.76
N SER A 329 -21.36 -44.32 2.61
CA SER A 329 -20.65 -43.03 2.61
C SER A 329 -19.56 -43.10 1.55
N ARG A 330 -19.74 -42.41 0.42
CA ARG A 330 -18.69 -42.26 -0.59
C ARG A 330 -18.00 -40.91 -0.38
N ILE A 331 -16.71 -40.94 -0.04
CA ILE A 331 -15.88 -39.72 -0.07
C ILE A 331 -15.62 -39.44 -1.55
N THR A 332 -16.29 -38.43 -2.10
CA THR A 332 -15.97 -37.93 -3.45
C THR A 332 -15.11 -36.69 -3.34
N THR A 333 -13.85 -36.80 -3.73
CA THR A 333 -13.00 -35.64 -4.09
C THR A 333 -13.59 -35.00 -5.34
N SER A 334 -14.22 -33.84 -5.21
CA SER A 334 -14.64 -33.02 -6.35
C SER A 334 -13.63 -31.89 -6.48
N THR A 335 -12.88 -31.83 -7.58
CA THR A 335 -12.07 -30.67 -7.92
C THR A 335 -12.98 -29.51 -8.37
N ARG A 336 -12.50 -28.26 -8.28
CA ARG A 336 -13.25 -27.02 -8.61
C ARG A 336 -13.84 -27.04 -10.03
N GLU A 337 -13.24 -27.78 -10.96
CA GLU A 337 -13.71 -27.93 -12.34
C GLU A 337 -15.00 -28.75 -12.43
N THR A 338 -15.13 -29.82 -11.64
CA THR A 338 -16.31 -30.71 -11.69
C THR A 338 -17.60 -30.03 -11.19
N ILE A 339 -17.47 -28.98 -10.37
CA ILE A 339 -18.60 -28.24 -9.80
C ILE A 339 -19.23 -27.30 -10.84
N LYS A 340 -18.42 -26.69 -11.72
CA LYS A 340 -18.94 -25.83 -12.80
C LYS A 340 -19.75 -26.65 -13.81
N ASP A 341 -19.26 -27.83 -14.19
CA ASP A 341 -19.93 -28.68 -15.17
C ASP A 341 -21.28 -29.24 -14.67
N ARG A 342 -21.40 -29.59 -13.38
CA ARG A 342 -22.70 -30.03 -12.83
C ARG A 342 -23.73 -28.91 -12.70
N SER A 343 -23.31 -27.66 -12.49
CA SER A 343 -24.24 -26.52 -12.47
C SER A 343 -24.84 -26.22 -13.85
N LEU A 344 -24.12 -26.60 -14.92
CA LEU A 344 -24.60 -26.50 -16.30
C LEU A 344 -25.51 -27.67 -16.67
N TYR A 345 -25.25 -28.88 -16.16
CA TYR A 345 -26.06 -30.07 -16.44
C TYR A 345 -27.43 -30.12 -15.74
N ASN A 346 -27.62 -29.39 -14.63
CA ASN A 346 -28.92 -29.31 -13.96
C ASN A 346 -29.90 -28.30 -14.57
N ARG A 347 -29.56 -27.67 -15.71
CA ARG A 347 -30.53 -27.02 -16.59
C ARG A 347 -31.04 -28.05 -17.60
N SER A 348 -31.95 -28.91 -17.16
CA SER A 348 -32.70 -29.78 -18.07
C SER A 348 -33.53 -28.91 -19.05
N PRO A 349 -33.51 -29.17 -20.37
CA PRO A 349 -34.29 -28.41 -21.37
C PRO A 349 -35.81 -28.68 -21.36
N GLY A 350 -36.40 -29.08 -20.22
CA GLY A 350 -37.73 -29.70 -20.19
C GLY A 350 -38.71 -29.20 -19.13
N GLY A 351 -38.46 -28.08 -18.47
CA GLY A 351 -39.40 -27.49 -17.49
C GLY A 351 -40.38 -26.52 -18.13
N SER A 352 -41.40 -27.02 -18.82
CA SER A 352 -42.52 -26.21 -19.31
C SER A 352 -43.40 -25.71 -18.16
N ILE A 353 -43.64 -24.40 -18.14
CA ILE A 353 -44.93 -23.71 -17.93
C ILE A 353 -45.85 -24.32 -16.85
N LEU A 354 -46.10 -23.56 -15.76
CA LEU A 354 -47.43 -23.15 -15.28
C LEU A 354 -47.33 -22.46 -13.91
N ARG A 355 -48.01 -21.31 -13.78
CA ARG A 355 -48.60 -20.71 -12.55
C ARG A 355 -47.61 -20.12 -11.51
N ASP A 356 -47.77 -18.91 -10.97
CA ASP A 356 -48.96 -18.09 -10.76
C ASP A 356 -48.70 -16.58 -10.97
N ARG A 357 -49.66 -15.96 -11.68
CA ARG A 357 -50.06 -14.57 -11.48
C ARG A 357 -50.82 -14.53 -10.16
N GLU A 358 -50.37 -13.74 -9.19
CA GLU A 358 -51.21 -12.95 -8.26
C GLU A 358 -50.29 -12.36 -7.20
N TYR A 359 -50.12 -11.03 -7.22
CA TYR A 359 -50.16 -10.15 -6.05
C TYR A 359 -49.94 -8.72 -6.57
N ALA A 360 -51.00 -8.19 -7.20
CA ALA A 360 -51.25 -6.75 -7.22
C ALA A 360 -51.96 -6.45 -5.89
N GLY A 361 -51.24 -5.86 -4.95
CA GLY A 361 -51.80 -5.34 -3.71
C GLY A 361 -51.55 -3.85 -3.66
N ASP A 362 -52.62 -3.09 -3.84
CA ASP A 362 -52.75 -1.66 -3.56
C ASP A 362 -52.03 -1.26 -2.27
N TYR A 363 -51.27 -0.18 -2.33
CA TYR A 363 -51.06 0.69 -1.18
C TYR A 363 -51.63 2.06 -1.52
N ASP A 364 -52.87 2.22 -1.07
CA ASP A 364 -53.63 3.46 -1.04
C ASP A 364 -53.13 4.38 0.07
N HIS A 365 -53.35 5.67 -0.17
CA HIS A 365 -53.11 6.82 0.69
C HIS A 365 -53.53 6.64 2.15
N ARG A 366 -52.71 7.17 3.07
CA ARG A 366 -53.21 7.97 4.20
C ARG A 366 -52.27 9.13 4.51
N ASP A 367 -52.89 10.29 4.65
CA ASP A 367 -52.39 11.53 5.20
C ASP A 367 -51.93 11.38 6.66
N GLU A 368 -50.85 12.06 7.01
CA GLU A 368 -50.72 12.97 8.17
C GLU A 368 -49.46 13.84 8.02
#